data_AF-R6VQN4-F1
#
_entry.id   AF-R6VQN4-F1
#
_cell.length_a   1.000
_cell.length_b   1.000
_cell.length_c   1.000
_cell.angle_alpha   90.00
_cell.angle_beta   90.00
_cell.angle_gamma   90.00
#
_symmetry.space_group_name_H-M   'P 1'
#
loop_
_entity.id
_entity.type
_entity.pdbx_description
1 polymer ?
#
loop_
_entity_poly.entity_id
_entity_poly.type
_entity_poly.pdbx_seq_one_letter_code
_entity_poly.pdbx_strand_id
1 'polypeptide(L)'
;MKPQALLAGFALLLTACGGPENRSVSEELPLEEVNALLKKNPDYQEAVTLAERFRATASTVEKARANDLTYEALQTFLDSLSDSGVRDRLREQADAEWEERYGETAQRIPGLIAHWRHFLDSLRPESYVSVRLLSIDPRESTYGTARVVLEIAPTKGPIDRIEGRFGLFLRDRAHGFDDFSAARHNNFEFKRGLRAPTRITTWMQYSIWDIQDGDIGYNMFPDRPGLPIRELVEKYWFDYSVSELVIDGNRVNYFELYQQVPASIRDYWREDEEERHNREETLYGDIARELLDPDFVERSRFERERSEAHFRERDSLAAWLVFDYNL
;
A
#
# COMPACT_ATOMS: atom_id res chain seq x y z
N MET A 1 77.51 -51.19 30.21
CA MET A 1 77.72 -49.94 29.44
C MET A 1 76.79 -49.96 28.24
N LYS A 2 75.89 -48.97 28.13
CA LYS A 2 75.12 -48.57 26.92
C LYS A 2 76.10 -47.95 25.87
N PRO A 3 75.77 -47.65 24.58
CA PRO A 3 74.47 -47.16 24.04
C PRO A 3 74.06 -47.63 22.60
N GLN A 4 72.75 -47.67 22.26
CA GLN A 4 71.93 -46.75 21.42
C GLN A 4 72.03 -46.86 19.87
N ALA A 5 70.89 -47.16 19.25
CA ALA A 5 70.28 -46.51 18.06
C ALA A 5 68.81 -47.01 18.03
N LEU A 6 67.74 -46.30 18.39
CA LEU A 6 67.17 -45.00 17.95
C LEU A 6 66.72 -44.98 16.48
N LEU A 7 65.42 -45.22 16.28
CA LEU A 7 64.54 -44.72 15.19
C LEU A 7 63.12 -45.17 15.61
N ALA A 8 62.38 -44.45 16.47
CA ALA A 8 61.77 -43.14 16.28
C ALA A 8 60.75 -43.10 15.12
N GLY A 9 59.48 -43.36 15.48
CA GLY A 9 58.37 -42.47 15.14
C GLY A 9 57.83 -42.55 13.72
N PHE A 10 56.97 -43.53 13.45
CA PHE A 10 55.93 -43.34 12.45
C PHE A 10 54.65 -42.91 13.17
N ALA A 11 54.32 -41.62 13.00
CA ALA A 11 53.04 -41.04 13.34
C ALA A 11 51.94 -41.73 12.54
N LEU A 12 50.97 -42.35 13.23
CA LEU A 12 49.69 -42.81 12.67
C LEU A 12 48.74 -43.07 13.86
N LEU A 13 48.37 -41.99 14.55
CA LEU A 13 47.30 -41.99 15.55
C LEU A 13 46.44 -40.74 15.34
N LEU A 14 45.81 -40.63 14.18
CA LEU A 14 44.63 -39.78 13.95
C LEU A 14 43.65 -40.52 13.02
N THR A 15 43.24 -41.72 13.43
CA THR A 15 41.91 -42.22 13.08
C THR A 15 40.93 -41.68 14.13
N ALA A 16 40.62 -40.39 14.08
CA ALA A 16 39.36 -39.93 14.63
C ALA A 16 38.28 -40.51 13.69
N CYS A 17 37.54 -41.50 14.17
CA CYS A 17 36.50 -42.17 13.40
C CYS A 17 35.34 -41.19 13.13
N GLY A 18 35.34 -40.60 11.94
CA GLY A 18 34.28 -39.75 11.39
C GLY A 18 34.91 -38.75 10.42
N GLY A 19 34.46 -38.71 9.17
CA GLY A 19 34.91 -37.70 8.20
C GLY A 19 34.59 -36.26 8.64
N PRO A 20 35.09 -35.23 7.95
CA PRO A 20 34.86 -33.82 8.31
C PRO A 20 33.37 -33.46 8.46
N GLU A 21 32.47 -34.22 7.81
CA GLU A 21 31.01 -34.09 7.95
C GLU A 21 30.50 -34.35 9.38
N ASN A 22 31.19 -35.18 10.18
CA ASN A 22 30.81 -35.51 11.55
C ASN A 22 31.38 -34.55 12.59
N ARG A 23 32.17 -33.56 12.16
CA ARG A 23 32.72 -32.54 13.06
C ARG A 23 31.60 -31.61 13.52
N SER A 24 31.71 -31.14 14.75
CA SER A 24 30.82 -30.11 15.28
C SER A 24 31.02 -28.80 14.51
N VAL A 25 29.93 -28.07 14.25
CA VAL A 25 29.99 -26.71 13.68
C VAL A 25 30.68 -25.71 14.62
N SER A 26 30.80 -26.06 15.91
CA SER A 26 31.54 -25.27 16.91
C SER A 26 33.05 -25.44 16.79
N GLU A 27 33.53 -26.46 16.08
CA GLU A 27 34.93 -26.71 15.82
C GLU A 27 35.38 -26.08 14.49
N GLU A 28 36.60 -25.56 14.47
CA GLU A 28 37.21 -25.06 13.24
C GLU A 28 37.69 -26.23 12.38
N LEU A 29 37.31 -26.23 11.10
CA LEU A 29 37.82 -27.19 10.12
C LEU A 29 39.11 -26.66 9.50
N PRO A 30 40.18 -27.45 9.43
CA PRO A 30 41.33 -27.15 8.59
C PRO A 30 40.93 -26.98 7.12
N LEU A 31 41.71 -26.20 6.36
CA LEU A 31 41.45 -25.94 4.93
C LEU A 31 41.36 -27.25 4.11
N GLU A 32 42.12 -28.27 4.48
CA GLU A 32 42.08 -29.60 3.85
C GLU A 32 40.73 -30.30 4.07
N GLU A 33 40.14 -30.17 5.26
CA GLU A 33 38.82 -30.72 5.60
C GLU A 33 37.69 -29.94 4.90
N VAL A 34 37.79 -28.61 4.83
CA VAL A 34 36.88 -27.78 4.05
C VAL A 34 36.92 -28.15 2.57
N ASN A 35 38.12 -28.25 1.99
CA ASN A 35 38.29 -28.67 0.59
C ASN A 35 37.75 -30.08 0.33
N ALA A 36 37.89 -31.00 1.30
CA ALA A 36 37.33 -32.34 1.20
C ALA A 36 35.79 -32.32 1.17
N LEU A 37 35.14 -31.51 2.02
CA LEU A 37 33.68 -31.33 2.00
C LEU A 37 33.19 -30.74 0.68
N LEU A 38 33.78 -29.63 0.22
CA LEU A 38 33.39 -28.96 -1.01
C LEU A 38 33.60 -29.82 -2.26
N LYS A 39 34.65 -30.64 -2.28
CA LYS A 39 34.90 -31.60 -3.36
C LYS A 39 33.89 -32.75 -3.35
N LYS A 40 33.39 -33.14 -2.17
CA LYS A 40 32.36 -34.18 -2.01
C LYS A 40 30.99 -33.68 -2.45
N ASN A 41 30.57 -32.52 -1.94
CA ASN A 41 29.39 -31.81 -2.38
C ASN A 41 29.64 -30.28 -2.26
N PRO A 42 29.61 -29.52 -3.38
CA PRO A 42 29.77 -28.06 -3.34
C PRO A 42 28.77 -27.34 -2.43
N ASP A 43 27.58 -27.92 -2.19
CA ASP A 43 26.53 -27.30 -1.37
C ASP A 43 26.94 -27.13 0.10
N TYR A 44 27.97 -27.86 0.57
CA TYR A 44 28.59 -27.63 1.88
C TYR A 44 29.12 -26.21 2.08
N GLN A 45 29.30 -25.43 1.01
CA GLN A 45 29.75 -24.04 1.11
C GLN A 45 28.88 -23.21 2.06
N GLU A 46 27.56 -23.40 2.05
CA GLU A 46 26.65 -22.66 2.90
C GLU A 46 26.78 -23.08 4.37
N ALA A 47 26.80 -24.39 4.65
CA ALA A 47 27.04 -24.92 6.00
C ALA A 47 28.40 -24.47 6.57
N VAL A 48 29.45 -24.46 5.75
CA VAL A 48 30.79 -23.96 6.13
C VAL A 48 30.74 -22.48 6.48
N THR A 49 30.14 -21.67 5.62
CA THR A 49 30.04 -20.22 5.82
C THR A 49 29.24 -19.88 7.08
N LEU A 50 28.11 -20.57 7.31
CA LEU A 50 27.29 -20.37 8.50
C LEU A 50 28.03 -20.77 9.78
N ALA A 51 28.72 -21.91 9.77
CA ALA A 51 29.51 -22.37 10.91
C ALA A 51 30.68 -21.42 11.23
N GLU A 52 31.37 -20.91 10.22
CA GLU A 52 32.43 -19.90 10.39
C GLU A 52 31.92 -18.61 11.02
N ARG A 53 30.82 -18.06 10.49
CA ARG A 53 30.17 -16.86 11.06
C ARG A 53 29.74 -17.09 12.50
N PHE A 54 29.09 -18.23 12.75
CA PHE A 54 28.69 -18.64 14.09
C PHE A 54 29.89 -18.65 15.05
N ARG A 55 31.00 -19.33 14.70
CA ARG A 55 32.18 -19.40 15.58
C ARG A 55 32.82 -18.04 15.84
N ALA A 56 32.77 -17.13 14.87
CA ALA A 56 33.36 -15.80 14.99
C ALA A 56 32.61 -14.91 16.00
N THR A 57 31.30 -15.08 16.14
CA THR A 57 30.47 -14.24 17.00
C THR A 57 30.00 -14.92 18.29
N ALA A 58 29.99 -16.25 18.33
CA ALA A 58 29.36 -17.00 19.41
C ALA A 58 30.16 -17.00 20.71
N SER A 59 29.45 -16.81 21.82
CA SER A 59 29.96 -17.03 23.17
C SER A 59 30.28 -18.50 23.41
N THR A 60 31.02 -18.78 24.48
CA THR A 60 31.33 -20.15 24.91
C THR A 60 30.07 -20.98 25.19
N VAL A 61 29.01 -20.34 25.72
CA VAL A 61 27.73 -21.01 26.03
C VAL A 61 27.02 -21.43 24.74
N GLU A 62 27.02 -20.57 23.72
CA GLU A 62 26.40 -20.86 22.42
C GLU A 62 27.15 -21.95 21.67
N LYS A 63 28.49 -21.93 21.70
CA LYS A 63 29.34 -23.02 21.17
C LYS A 63 29.07 -24.34 21.88
N ALA A 64 28.90 -24.31 23.21
CA ALA A 64 28.53 -25.51 23.96
C ALA A 64 27.14 -26.03 23.57
N ARG A 65 26.17 -25.14 23.33
CA ARG A 65 24.82 -25.51 22.85
C ARG A 65 24.87 -26.17 21.47
N ALA A 66 25.71 -25.67 20.58
CA ALA A 66 25.85 -26.19 19.22
C ALA A 66 26.84 -27.35 19.10
N ASN A 67 27.37 -27.87 20.21
CA ASN A 67 28.45 -28.85 20.18
C ASN A 67 28.04 -30.16 19.48
N ASP A 68 26.77 -30.55 19.61
CA ASP A 68 26.25 -31.78 19.00
C ASP A 68 25.74 -31.58 17.56
N LEU A 69 25.71 -30.34 17.06
CA LEU A 69 25.33 -30.05 15.68
C LEU A 69 26.53 -30.26 14.76
N THR A 70 26.46 -31.27 13.89
CA THR A 70 27.54 -31.58 12.93
C THR A 70 27.37 -30.83 11.61
N TYR A 71 28.44 -30.77 10.82
CA TYR A 71 28.39 -30.26 9.45
C TYR A 71 27.41 -31.04 8.57
N GLU A 72 27.33 -32.36 8.71
CA GLU A 72 26.37 -33.22 8.01
C GLU A 72 24.92 -32.90 8.38
N ALA A 73 24.64 -32.72 9.68
CA ALA A 73 23.31 -32.40 10.18
C ALA A 73 22.89 -30.99 9.70
N LEU A 74 23.78 -30.00 9.79
CA LEU A 74 23.53 -28.66 9.28
C LEU A 74 23.28 -28.67 7.77
N GLN A 75 24.10 -29.39 7.00
CA GLN A 75 23.90 -29.50 5.54
C GLN A 75 22.56 -30.19 5.22
N THR A 76 22.25 -31.29 5.89
CA THR A 76 20.96 -32.00 5.69
C THR A 76 19.77 -31.10 6.00
N PHE A 77 19.90 -30.23 7.00
CA PHE A 77 18.89 -29.23 7.31
C PHE A 77 18.76 -28.18 6.19
N LEU A 78 19.86 -27.61 5.71
CA LEU A 78 19.87 -26.63 4.61
C LEU A 78 19.33 -27.22 3.29
N ASP A 79 19.67 -28.48 2.99
CA ASP A 79 19.13 -29.21 1.85
C ASP A 79 17.60 -29.33 1.98
N SER A 80 17.11 -29.62 3.19
CA SER A 80 15.67 -29.73 3.44
C SER A 80 14.93 -28.39 3.33
N LEU A 81 15.59 -27.26 3.66
CA LEU A 81 15.04 -25.93 3.44
C LEU A 81 14.93 -25.60 1.94
N SER A 82 15.88 -26.10 1.15
CA SER A 82 15.95 -25.83 -0.29
C SER A 82 15.08 -26.76 -1.13
N ASP A 83 14.68 -27.92 -0.58
CA ASP A 83 13.82 -28.90 -1.23
C ASP A 83 12.48 -28.27 -1.65
N SER A 84 12.25 -28.17 -2.96
CA SER A 84 11.03 -27.58 -3.49
C SER A 84 9.78 -28.41 -3.16
N GLY A 85 9.89 -29.74 -3.12
CA GLY A 85 8.76 -30.61 -2.80
C GLY A 85 8.34 -30.52 -1.33
N VAL A 86 9.28 -30.28 -0.42
CA VAL A 86 8.98 -29.95 0.99
C VAL A 86 8.35 -28.56 1.08
N ARG A 87 8.96 -27.55 0.46
CA ARG A 87 8.46 -26.16 0.50
C ARG A 87 7.06 -26.02 -0.09
N ASP A 88 6.80 -26.60 -1.26
CA ASP A 88 5.50 -26.53 -1.92
C ASP A 88 4.42 -27.16 -1.04
N ARG A 89 4.72 -28.31 -0.42
CA ARG A 89 3.79 -28.97 0.51
C ARG A 89 3.49 -28.12 1.75
N LEU A 90 4.53 -27.55 2.38
CA LEU A 90 4.35 -26.70 3.55
C LEU A 90 3.56 -25.44 3.21
N ARG A 91 3.80 -24.86 2.02
CA ARG A 91 3.04 -23.72 1.53
C ARG A 91 1.57 -24.08 1.32
N GLU A 92 1.27 -25.18 0.62
CA GLU A 92 -0.11 -25.63 0.41
C GLU A 92 -0.85 -25.91 1.73
N GLN A 93 -0.16 -26.48 2.72
CA GLN A 93 -0.72 -26.71 4.06
C GLN A 93 -1.00 -25.39 4.79
N ALA A 94 -0.02 -24.49 4.83
CA ALA A 94 -0.16 -23.19 5.47
C ALA A 94 -1.24 -22.33 4.78
N ASP A 95 -1.32 -22.40 3.45
CA ASP A 95 -2.34 -21.73 2.64
C ASP A 95 -3.75 -22.20 3.02
N ALA A 96 -3.94 -23.52 3.13
CA ALA A 96 -5.23 -24.10 3.50
C ALA A 96 -5.64 -23.71 4.93
N GLU A 97 -4.71 -23.79 5.89
CA GLU A 97 -4.95 -23.37 7.27
C GLU A 97 -5.23 -21.87 7.40
N TRP A 98 -4.52 -21.05 6.62
CA TRP A 98 -4.73 -19.61 6.61
C TRP A 98 -6.09 -19.26 6.03
N GLU A 99 -6.49 -19.88 4.92
CA GLU A 99 -7.81 -19.67 4.31
C GLU A 99 -8.94 -20.10 5.26
N GLU A 100 -8.79 -21.25 5.95
CA GLU A 100 -9.75 -21.70 6.95
C GLU A 100 -9.92 -20.70 8.10
N ARG A 101 -8.81 -20.10 8.56
CA ARG A 101 -8.82 -19.21 9.73
C ARG A 101 -9.16 -17.76 9.40
N TYR A 102 -8.65 -17.24 8.28
CA TYR A 102 -8.66 -15.81 7.96
C TYR A 102 -9.22 -15.48 6.58
N GLY A 103 -9.55 -16.48 5.75
CA GLY A 103 -10.05 -16.27 4.38
C GLY A 103 -11.31 -15.40 4.33
N GLU A 104 -12.29 -15.68 5.20
CA GLU A 104 -13.51 -14.86 5.30
C GLU A 104 -13.20 -13.41 5.72
N THR A 105 -12.29 -13.22 6.67
CA THR A 105 -11.85 -11.89 7.12
C THR A 105 -11.20 -11.12 5.97
N ALA A 106 -10.26 -11.73 5.25
CA ALA A 106 -9.56 -11.11 4.13
C ALA A 106 -10.51 -10.70 3.00
N GLN A 107 -11.48 -11.55 2.66
CA GLN A 107 -12.47 -11.29 1.61
C GLN A 107 -13.36 -10.07 1.90
N ARG A 108 -13.52 -9.68 3.17
CA ARG A 108 -14.34 -8.52 3.57
C ARG A 108 -13.62 -7.18 3.45
N ILE A 109 -12.29 -7.16 3.44
CA ILE A 109 -11.48 -5.93 3.48
C ILE A 109 -11.78 -4.99 2.31
N PRO A 110 -11.82 -5.43 1.03
CA PRO A 110 -12.15 -4.53 -0.08
C PRO A 110 -13.52 -3.85 0.08
N GLY A 111 -14.49 -4.59 0.65
CA GLY A 111 -15.82 -4.06 0.95
C GLY A 111 -15.80 -2.96 2.01
N LEU A 112 -14.95 -3.07 3.03
CA LEU A 112 -14.75 -2.01 4.04
C LEU A 112 -14.13 -0.76 3.43
N ILE A 113 -13.11 -0.92 2.60
CA ILE A 113 -12.45 0.19 1.90
C ILE A 113 -13.46 0.93 1.01
N ALA A 114 -14.26 0.18 0.24
CA ALA A 114 -15.30 0.74 -0.60
C ALA A 114 -16.41 1.41 0.22
N HIS A 115 -16.82 0.82 1.34
CA HIS A 115 -17.81 1.39 2.25
C HIS A 115 -17.38 2.76 2.75
N TRP A 116 -16.16 2.89 3.28
CA TRP A 116 -15.66 4.16 3.80
C TRP A 116 -15.46 5.21 2.71
N ARG A 117 -15.06 4.78 1.50
CA ARG A 117 -15.00 5.67 0.34
C ARG A 117 -16.39 6.22 0.02
N HIS A 118 -17.38 5.33 -0.08
CA HIS A 118 -18.76 5.69 -0.35
C HIS A 118 -19.34 6.59 0.76
N PHE A 119 -19.07 6.28 2.02
CA PHE A 119 -19.45 7.11 3.17
C PHE A 119 -18.97 8.55 2.98
N LEU A 120 -17.67 8.75 2.71
CA LEU A 120 -17.13 10.09 2.48
C LEU A 120 -17.73 10.76 1.24
N ASP A 121 -17.80 10.06 0.11
CA ASP A 121 -18.34 10.61 -1.14
C ASP A 121 -19.82 11.01 -0.99
N SER A 122 -20.58 10.25 -0.20
CA SER A 122 -21.97 10.54 0.15
C SER A 122 -22.12 11.71 1.12
N LEU A 123 -21.06 12.18 1.77
CA LEU A 123 -21.10 13.31 2.69
C LEU A 123 -20.28 14.50 2.21
N ARG A 124 -19.65 14.40 1.04
CA ARG A 124 -18.98 15.54 0.39
C ARG A 124 -19.97 16.69 0.24
N PRO A 125 -19.58 17.94 0.52
CA PRO A 125 -20.43 19.10 0.34
C PRO A 125 -21.10 19.19 -1.03
N GLU A 126 -20.39 18.84 -2.10
CA GLU A 126 -20.88 18.80 -3.47
C GLU A 126 -22.01 17.78 -3.66
N SER A 127 -22.09 16.75 -2.84
CA SER A 127 -23.14 15.73 -2.95
C SER A 127 -24.52 16.22 -2.47
N TYR A 128 -24.60 17.40 -1.85
CA TYR A 128 -25.84 18.00 -1.32
C TYR A 128 -26.47 19.03 -2.25
N VAL A 129 -25.76 19.47 -3.29
CA VAL A 129 -26.23 20.47 -4.24
C VAL A 129 -25.94 20.02 -5.66
N SER A 130 -26.74 20.44 -6.62
CA SER A 130 -26.44 20.37 -8.04
C SER A 130 -26.37 21.78 -8.58
N VAL A 131 -25.28 22.13 -9.28
CA VAL A 131 -25.14 23.39 -10.00
C VAL A 131 -25.09 23.07 -11.49
N ARG A 132 -26.02 23.66 -12.27
CA ARG A 132 -26.12 23.43 -13.72
C ARG A 132 -26.10 24.74 -14.48
N LEU A 133 -25.26 24.84 -15.49
CA LEU A 133 -25.31 25.92 -16.47
C LEU A 133 -26.52 25.72 -17.39
N LEU A 134 -27.45 26.69 -17.41
CA LEU A 134 -28.64 26.64 -18.24
C LEU A 134 -28.52 27.43 -19.53
N SER A 135 -27.93 28.63 -19.47
CA SER A 135 -27.76 29.51 -20.62
C SER A 135 -26.66 30.54 -20.38
N ILE A 136 -26.16 31.10 -21.48
CA ILE A 136 -25.28 32.28 -21.51
C ILE A 136 -26.00 33.37 -22.29
N ASP A 137 -26.01 34.61 -21.79
CA ASP A 137 -26.52 35.76 -22.52
C ASP A 137 -25.39 36.46 -23.29
N PRO A 138 -25.29 36.29 -24.62
CA PRO A 138 -24.22 36.89 -25.40
C PRO A 138 -24.30 38.41 -25.45
N ARG A 139 -25.46 39.03 -25.20
CA ARG A 139 -25.63 40.49 -25.26
C ARG A 139 -25.02 41.19 -24.06
N GLU A 140 -25.05 40.55 -22.90
CA GLU A 140 -24.41 41.04 -21.68
C GLU A 140 -22.97 40.51 -21.52
N SER A 141 -22.62 39.40 -22.17
CA SER A 141 -21.28 38.81 -22.10
C SER A 141 -20.22 39.67 -22.81
N THR A 142 -19.01 39.70 -22.25
CA THR A 142 -17.83 40.32 -22.83
C THR A 142 -16.72 39.28 -23.00
N TYR A 143 -15.70 39.59 -23.80
CA TYR A 143 -14.56 38.69 -23.96
C TYR A 143 -13.92 38.35 -22.60
N GLY A 144 -13.85 37.06 -22.25
CA GLY A 144 -13.34 36.56 -20.98
C GLY A 144 -14.32 36.63 -19.78
N THR A 145 -15.55 37.09 -19.98
CA THR A 145 -16.57 37.16 -18.91
C THR A 145 -17.98 36.97 -19.48
N ALA A 146 -18.62 35.87 -19.09
CA ALA A 146 -19.95 35.49 -19.55
C ALA A 146 -21.04 35.84 -18.54
N ARG A 147 -22.17 36.35 -19.03
CA ARG A 147 -23.39 36.46 -18.24
C ARG A 147 -24.12 35.12 -18.29
N VAL A 148 -24.23 34.43 -17.17
CA VAL A 148 -24.75 33.06 -17.12
C VAL A 148 -26.01 32.94 -16.30
N VAL A 149 -26.87 31.99 -16.67
CA VAL A 149 -27.97 31.52 -15.83
C VAL A 149 -27.61 30.14 -15.30
N LEU A 150 -27.57 30.02 -13.98
CA LEU A 150 -27.36 28.76 -13.28
C LEU A 150 -28.65 28.28 -12.66
N GLU A 151 -28.87 26.97 -12.64
CA GLU A 151 -29.82 26.33 -11.74
C GLU A 151 -29.08 25.64 -10.61
N ILE A 152 -29.47 25.97 -9.37
CA ILE A 152 -28.86 25.44 -8.15
C ILE A 152 -29.96 24.74 -7.38
N ALA A 153 -29.81 23.43 -7.18
CA ALA A 153 -30.83 22.57 -6.61
C ALA A 153 -30.29 21.74 -5.44
N PRO A 154 -31.03 21.64 -4.32
CA PRO A 154 -30.67 20.70 -3.26
C PRO A 154 -30.92 19.26 -3.72
N THR A 155 -30.02 18.34 -3.39
CA THR A 155 -30.11 16.92 -3.80
C THR A 155 -30.50 15.99 -2.65
N LYS A 156 -30.20 16.37 -1.40
CA LYS A 156 -30.43 15.55 -0.19
C LYS A 156 -31.36 16.23 0.83
N GLY A 157 -32.17 17.16 0.34
CA GLY A 157 -33.10 17.93 1.15
C GLY A 157 -32.65 19.37 1.40
N PRO A 158 -33.39 20.09 2.25
CA PRO A 158 -33.15 21.50 2.58
C PRO A 158 -31.70 21.84 2.99
N ILE A 159 -31.17 22.94 2.46
CA ILE A 159 -29.86 23.50 2.86
C ILE A 159 -30.08 24.84 3.55
N ASP A 160 -29.46 25.09 4.69
CA ASP A 160 -29.64 26.34 5.46
C ASP A 160 -28.72 27.46 4.99
N ARG A 161 -27.50 27.12 4.59
CA ARG A 161 -26.55 28.03 3.95
C ARG A 161 -25.61 27.26 3.02
N ILE A 162 -25.31 27.86 1.88
CA ILE A 162 -24.31 27.32 0.95
C ILE A 162 -23.52 28.45 0.30
N GLU A 163 -22.22 28.23 0.17
CA GLU A 163 -21.28 29.03 -0.61
C GLU A 163 -20.42 28.09 -1.44
N GLY A 164 -20.14 28.48 -2.68
CA GLY A 164 -19.25 27.72 -3.54
C GLY A 164 -18.79 28.48 -4.75
N ARG A 165 -17.93 27.81 -5.52
CA ARG A 165 -17.36 28.32 -6.77
C ARG A 165 -17.79 27.45 -7.93
N PHE A 166 -17.81 28.02 -9.14
CA PHE A 166 -18.13 27.30 -10.36
C PHE A 166 -17.28 27.78 -11.54
N GLY A 167 -17.17 26.99 -12.60
CA GLY A 167 -16.38 27.39 -13.76
C GLY A 167 -16.48 26.44 -14.94
N LEU A 168 -15.90 26.87 -16.06
CA LEU A 168 -15.64 26.06 -17.24
C LEU A 168 -14.14 25.79 -17.36
N PHE A 169 -13.80 24.53 -17.56
CA PHE A 169 -12.43 24.03 -17.61
C PHE A 169 -12.21 23.15 -18.86
N LEU A 170 -10.95 22.96 -19.27
CA LEU A 170 -10.60 21.96 -20.28
C LEU A 170 -10.77 20.55 -19.69
N ARG A 171 -11.35 19.64 -20.48
CA ARG A 171 -11.64 18.26 -20.03
C ARG A 171 -10.40 17.40 -19.84
N ASP A 172 -9.33 17.69 -20.56
CA ASP A 172 -8.09 16.92 -20.64
C ASP A 172 -7.01 17.38 -19.67
N ARG A 173 -7.32 18.31 -18.76
CA ARG A 173 -6.40 18.78 -17.71
C ARG A 173 -7.01 18.60 -16.32
N ALA A 174 -6.19 18.10 -15.39
CA ALA A 174 -6.50 18.19 -13.97
C ALA A 174 -6.70 19.66 -13.61
N HIS A 175 -7.79 19.98 -12.90
CA HIS A 175 -8.14 21.35 -12.54
C HIS A 175 -8.42 21.45 -11.05
N GLY A 176 -7.70 22.35 -10.35
CA GLY A 176 -8.08 22.83 -9.03
C GLY A 176 -8.72 24.21 -9.13
N PHE A 177 -9.79 24.46 -8.37
CA PHE A 177 -10.39 25.81 -8.29
C PHE A 177 -9.39 26.89 -7.82
N ASP A 178 -8.29 26.49 -7.20
CA ASP A 178 -7.19 27.37 -6.81
C ASP A 178 -6.14 27.58 -7.92
N ASP A 179 -6.08 26.72 -8.93
CA ASP A 179 -5.19 26.84 -10.10
C ASP A 179 -5.71 27.84 -11.14
N PHE A 180 -7.00 28.17 -11.11
CA PHE A 180 -7.64 29.06 -12.08
C PHE A 180 -7.94 30.43 -11.47
N SER A 181 -7.11 31.42 -11.79
CA SER A 181 -7.32 32.82 -11.36
C SER A 181 -8.70 33.37 -11.72
N ALA A 182 -9.26 32.97 -12.87
CA ALA A 182 -10.60 33.38 -13.31
C ALA A 182 -11.73 32.73 -12.47
N ALA A 183 -11.61 31.44 -12.12
CA ALA A 183 -12.66 30.72 -11.38
C ALA A 183 -12.77 31.14 -9.91
N ARG A 184 -11.72 31.75 -9.34
CA ARG A 184 -11.73 32.31 -7.97
C ARG A 184 -12.82 33.38 -7.75
N HIS A 185 -13.25 34.03 -8.83
CA HIS A 185 -14.25 35.11 -8.77
C HIS A 185 -15.67 34.63 -9.06
N ASN A 186 -15.84 33.39 -9.49
CA ASN A 186 -17.13 32.82 -9.90
C ASN A 186 -17.81 32.18 -8.69
N ASN A 187 -18.48 32.98 -7.87
CA ASN A 187 -19.10 32.50 -6.64
C ASN A 187 -20.63 32.38 -6.78
N PHE A 188 -21.20 31.41 -6.07
CA PHE A 188 -22.63 31.35 -5.76
C PHE A 188 -22.81 31.29 -4.24
N GLU A 189 -23.86 31.94 -3.74
CA GLU A 189 -24.12 31.98 -2.30
C GLU A 189 -25.62 32.09 -2.02
N PHE A 190 -26.10 31.31 -1.04
CA PHE A 190 -27.45 31.38 -0.51
C PHE A 190 -27.42 31.48 1.02
N LYS A 191 -27.28 32.70 1.55
CA LYS A 191 -27.28 32.98 3.01
C LYS A 191 -28.57 32.60 3.74
N ARG A 192 -29.70 32.56 3.03
CA ARG A 192 -31.03 32.24 3.55
C ARG A 192 -31.49 30.81 3.22
N GLY A 193 -30.55 30.00 2.75
CA GLY A 193 -30.79 28.59 2.43
C GLY A 193 -31.41 28.35 1.06
N LEU A 194 -31.45 27.08 0.71
CA LEU A 194 -31.94 26.53 -0.55
C LEU A 194 -32.90 25.37 -0.24
N ARG A 195 -34.18 25.53 -0.57
CA ARG A 195 -35.24 24.54 -0.31
C ARG A 195 -35.78 23.88 -1.58
N ALA A 196 -35.61 24.54 -2.73
CA ALA A 196 -36.06 24.09 -4.03
C ALA A 196 -35.06 24.56 -5.10
N PRO A 197 -35.08 23.96 -6.31
CA PRO A 197 -34.28 24.46 -7.43
C PRO A 197 -34.48 25.95 -7.63
N THR A 198 -33.38 26.70 -7.59
CA THR A 198 -33.38 28.16 -7.72
C THR A 198 -32.50 28.56 -8.88
N ARG A 199 -32.98 29.48 -9.71
CA ARG A 199 -32.21 30.03 -10.81
C ARG A 199 -31.59 31.36 -10.41
N ILE A 200 -30.32 31.53 -10.71
CA ILE A 200 -29.60 32.78 -10.51
C ILE A 200 -28.97 33.22 -11.82
N THR A 201 -28.91 34.54 -12.02
CA THR A 201 -28.13 35.14 -13.10
C THR A 201 -26.88 35.77 -12.51
N THR A 202 -25.71 35.32 -12.94
CA THR A 202 -24.42 35.76 -12.38
C THR A 202 -23.39 35.94 -13.49
N TRP A 203 -22.22 36.41 -13.12
CA TRP A 203 -21.06 36.53 -14.00
C TRP A 203 -20.15 35.32 -13.83
N MET A 204 -19.64 34.81 -14.94
CA MET A 204 -18.64 33.74 -14.99
C MET A 204 -17.43 34.24 -15.77
N GLN A 205 -16.33 34.45 -15.09
CA GLN A 205 -15.03 34.63 -15.72
C GLN A 205 -14.50 33.29 -16.21
N TYR A 206 -13.90 33.29 -17.39
CA TYR A 206 -13.30 32.10 -17.99
C TYR A 206 -11.94 32.45 -18.60
N SER A 207 -11.07 31.45 -18.70
CA SER A 207 -9.75 31.62 -19.31
C SER A 207 -9.88 31.73 -20.82
N ILE A 208 -9.48 32.88 -21.38
CA ILE A 208 -9.43 33.11 -22.83
C ILE A 208 -8.34 32.29 -23.54
N TRP A 209 -7.45 31.67 -22.77
CA TRP A 209 -6.41 30.77 -23.29
C TRP A 209 -6.89 29.33 -23.40
N ASP A 210 -7.86 28.95 -22.58
CA ASP A 210 -8.41 27.59 -22.50
C ASP A 210 -9.73 27.47 -23.29
N ILE A 211 -10.54 28.53 -23.31
CA ILE A 211 -11.79 28.58 -24.07
C ILE A 211 -11.55 29.23 -25.43
N GLN A 212 -11.92 28.53 -26.50
CA GLN A 212 -11.70 28.97 -27.86
C GLN A 212 -12.59 30.17 -28.18
N ASP A 213 -12.03 31.15 -28.90
CA ASP A 213 -12.80 32.29 -29.37
C ASP A 213 -13.98 31.84 -30.24
N GLY A 214 -15.15 32.42 -29.97
CA GLY A 214 -16.41 32.08 -30.63
C GLY A 214 -17.19 30.92 -30.02
N ASP A 215 -16.65 30.19 -29.03
CA ASP A 215 -17.42 29.13 -28.34
C ASP A 215 -18.40 29.70 -27.31
N ILE A 216 -18.01 30.80 -26.66
CA ILE A 216 -18.89 31.59 -25.81
C ILE A 216 -19.26 32.84 -26.60
N GLY A 217 -20.55 33.10 -26.80
CA GLY A 217 -21.01 34.32 -27.46
C GLY A 217 -20.80 35.55 -26.57
N TYR A 218 -20.41 36.67 -27.17
CA TYR A 218 -20.22 37.94 -26.47
C TYR A 218 -20.54 39.14 -27.36
N ASN A 219 -20.79 40.28 -26.71
CA ASN A 219 -21.47 41.44 -27.30
C ASN A 219 -20.75 42.13 -28.46
N MET A 220 -19.43 41.94 -28.59
CA MET A 220 -18.63 42.46 -29.69
C MET A 220 -18.96 41.80 -31.04
N PHE A 221 -19.47 40.56 -31.01
CA PHE A 221 -19.91 39.82 -32.19
C PHE A 221 -21.33 39.28 -31.98
N PRO A 222 -22.36 40.13 -32.02
CA PRO A 222 -23.73 39.75 -31.69
C PRO A 222 -24.33 38.68 -32.63
N ASP A 223 -23.77 38.54 -33.85
CA ASP A 223 -24.15 37.52 -34.82
C ASP A 223 -23.48 36.15 -34.55
N ARG A 224 -22.62 36.05 -33.53
CA ARG A 224 -21.96 34.81 -33.10
C ARG A 224 -22.54 34.38 -31.75
N PRO A 225 -23.57 33.50 -31.73
CA PRO A 225 -24.26 33.13 -30.49
C PRO A 225 -23.41 32.25 -29.55
N GLY A 226 -22.27 31.73 -30.01
CA GLY A 226 -21.52 30.70 -29.30
C GLY A 226 -22.06 29.29 -29.57
N LEU A 227 -21.46 28.31 -28.90
CA LEU A 227 -21.94 26.94 -28.87
C LEU A 227 -23.24 26.82 -28.05
N PRO A 228 -24.18 25.96 -28.44
CA PRO A 228 -25.26 25.54 -27.57
C PRO A 228 -24.70 24.98 -26.25
N ILE A 229 -25.39 25.22 -25.13
CA ILE A 229 -24.90 24.80 -23.79
C ILE A 229 -24.53 23.33 -23.72
N ARG A 230 -25.31 22.46 -24.37
CA ARG A 230 -24.99 21.03 -24.44
C ARG A 230 -23.63 20.78 -25.09
N GLU A 231 -23.38 21.38 -26.24
CA GLU A 231 -22.10 21.24 -26.96
C GLU A 231 -20.96 21.90 -26.17
N LEU A 232 -21.23 23.03 -25.51
CA LEU A 232 -20.27 23.73 -24.67
C LEU A 232 -19.82 22.85 -23.50
N VAL A 233 -20.74 22.19 -22.79
CA VAL A 233 -20.38 21.28 -21.68
C VAL A 233 -19.91 19.90 -22.15
N GLU A 234 -20.13 19.53 -23.41
CA GLU A 234 -19.47 18.37 -24.03
C GLU A 234 -18.02 18.69 -24.38
N LYS A 235 -17.73 19.90 -24.88
CA LYS A 235 -16.37 20.38 -25.19
C LYS A 235 -15.56 20.76 -23.94
N TYR A 236 -16.19 21.41 -22.98
CA TYR A 236 -15.59 21.92 -21.74
C TYR A 236 -16.22 21.28 -20.51
N TRP A 237 -15.47 21.11 -19.44
CA TRP A 237 -15.99 20.64 -18.17
C TRP A 237 -16.58 21.82 -17.39
N PHE A 238 -17.91 21.84 -17.20
CA PHE A 238 -18.54 22.72 -16.21
C PHE A 238 -18.50 22.05 -14.83
N ASP A 239 -17.78 22.62 -13.88
CA ASP A 239 -17.63 22.06 -12.54
C ASP A 239 -17.91 23.09 -11.45
N TYR A 240 -18.10 22.61 -10.23
CA TYR A 240 -18.27 23.43 -9.04
C TYR A 240 -17.65 22.80 -7.79
N SER A 241 -17.32 23.65 -6.81
CA SER A 241 -16.88 23.24 -5.48
C SER A 241 -17.67 23.99 -4.42
N VAL A 242 -17.89 23.37 -3.27
CA VAL A 242 -18.63 23.97 -2.16
C VAL A 242 -17.66 24.28 -1.02
N SER A 243 -17.44 25.57 -0.77
CA SER A 243 -16.55 26.05 0.31
C SER A 243 -17.26 26.06 1.67
N GLU A 244 -18.58 26.23 1.66
CA GLU A 244 -19.38 26.21 2.87
C GLU A 244 -20.74 25.55 2.65
N LEU A 245 -21.11 24.67 3.58
CA LEU A 245 -22.41 24.02 3.63
C LEU A 245 -22.90 23.94 5.07
N VAL A 246 -24.14 24.38 5.32
CA VAL A 246 -24.82 24.28 6.61
C VAL A 246 -26.15 23.56 6.43
N ILE A 247 -26.37 22.51 7.21
CA ILE A 247 -27.58 21.68 7.21
C ILE A 247 -28.03 21.49 8.66
N ASP A 248 -29.31 21.73 8.91
CA ASP A 248 -29.92 21.66 10.24
C ASP A 248 -29.12 22.45 11.31
N GLY A 249 -28.66 23.64 10.92
CA GLY A 249 -27.83 24.53 11.75
C GLY A 249 -26.38 24.09 11.94
N ASN A 250 -25.96 22.92 11.42
CA ASN A 250 -24.61 22.39 11.57
C ASN A 250 -23.78 22.60 10.29
N ARG A 251 -22.54 23.07 10.45
CA ARG A 251 -21.60 23.18 9.33
C ARG A 251 -21.10 21.78 8.96
N VAL A 252 -21.21 21.43 7.69
CA VAL A 252 -20.58 20.22 7.15
C VAL A 252 -19.08 20.49 6.99
N ASN A 253 -18.27 19.84 7.81
CA ASN A 253 -16.82 19.93 7.76
C ASN A 253 -16.23 18.62 7.21
N TYR A 254 -15.83 18.62 5.93
CA TYR A 254 -15.30 17.43 5.29
C TYR A 254 -14.01 16.92 5.93
N PHE A 255 -13.19 17.82 6.50
CA PHE A 255 -11.99 17.40 7.23
C PHE A 255 -12.35 16.61 8.49
N GLU A 256 -13.34 17.06 9.26
CA GLU A 256 -13.82 16.32 10.43
C GLU A 256 -14.46 14.99 10.05
N LEU A 257 -15.20 14.94 8.94
CA LEU A 257 -15.76 13.70 8.40
C LEU A 257 -14.64 12.72 7.99
N TYR A 258 -13.57 13.22 7.37
CA TYR A 258 -12.40 12.41 7.05
C TYR A 258 -11.73 11.83 8.29
N GLN A 259 -11.69 12.56 9.42
CA GLN A 259 -11.14 12.05 10.68
C GLN A 259 -11.99 10.94 11.31
N GLN A 260 -13.25 10.75 10.90
CA GLN A 260 -14.09 9.62 11.35
C GLN A 260 -13.74 8.31 10.65
N VAL A 261 -12.99 8.36 9.55
CA VAL A 261 -12.54 7.15 8.85
C VAL A 261 -11.44 6.48 9.67
N PRO A 262 -11.50 5.14 9.86
CA PRO A 262 -10.49 4.37 10.57
C PRO A 262 -9.07 4.65 10.10
N ALA A 263 -8.10 4.56 11.01
CA ALA A 263 -6.73 4.95 10.72
C ALA A 263 -6.12 4.09 9.61
N SER A 264 -6.29 2.77 9.69
CA SER A 264 -5.83 1.81 8.68
C SER A 264 -6.37 2.11 7.27
N ILE A 265 -7.65 2.50 7.15
CA ILE A 265 -8.27 2.85 5.88
C ILE A 265 -7.68 4.15 5.31
N ARG A 266 -7.43 5.14 6.18
CA ARG A 266 -6.78 6.39 5.76
C ARG A 266 -5.35 6.17 5.32
N ASP A 267 -4.61 5.33 6.03
CA ASP A 267 -3.25 4.94 5.66
C ASP A 267 -3.25 4.21 4.30
N TYR A 268 -4.17 3.27 4.08
CA TYR A 268 -4.35 2.62 2.77
C TYR A 268 -4.60 3.62 1.63
N TRP A 269 -5.37 4.69 1.88
CA TRP A 269 -5.63 5.72 0.86
C TRP A 269 -4.50 6.73 0.67
N ARG A 270 -3.59 6.88 1.64
CA ARG A 270 -2.48 7.83 1.57
C ARG A 270 -1.41 7.37 0.59
N GLU A 271 -1.20 6.07 0.49
CA GLU A 271 -0.23 5.48 -0.43
C GLU A 271 -0.69 5.60 -1.88
N ASP A 272 0.25 5.85 -2.79
CA ASP A 272 -0.02 5.76 -4.23
C ASP A 272 -0.29 4.32 -4.67
N GLU A 273 -0.66 4.13 -5.93
CA GLU A 273 -1.07 2.82 -6.45
C GLU A 273 0.07 1.79 -6.41
N GLU A 274 1.31 2.20 -6.70
CA GLU A 274 2.47 1.32 -6.70
C GLU A 274 2.83 0.89 -5.28
N GLU A 275 2.94 1.85 -4.37
CA GLU A 275 3.28 1.59 -2.97
C GLU A 275 2.20 0.75 -2.28
N ARG A 276 0.93 1.00 -2.59
CA ARG A 276 -0.20 0.22 -2.09
C ARG A 276 -0.19 -1.21 -2.60
N HIS A 277 0.18 -1.43 -3.86
CA HIS A 277 0.34 -2.79 -4.39
C HIS A 277 1.49 -3.53 -3.69
N ASN A 278 2.63 -2.86 -3.52
CA ASN A 278 3.81 -3.44 -2.87
C ASN A 278 3.57 -3.79 -1.39
N ARG A 279 2.64 -3.10 -0.72
CA ARG A 279 2.34 -3.26 0.72
C ARG A 279 0.95 -3.79 1.00
N GLU A 280 0.28 -4.38 0.01
CA GLU A 280 -1.13 -4.78 0.12
C GLU A 280 -1.38 -5.67 1.34
N GLU A 281 -0.58 -6.72 1.54
CA GLU A 281 -0.75 -7.63 2.68
C GLU A 281 -0.64 -6.91 4.03
N THR A 282 0.33 -6.00 4.18
CA THR A 282 0.51 -5.24 5.43
C THR A 282 -0.66 -4.29 5.67
N LEU A 283 -1.08 -3.55 4.65
CA LEU A 283 -2.21 -2.62 4.76
C LEU A 283 -3.52 -3.36 5.04
N TYR A 284 -3.73 -4.51 4.41
CA TYR A 284 -4.88 -5.37 4.68
C TYR A 284 -4.81 -5.97 6.08
N GLY A 285 -3.62 -6.36 6.54
CA GLY A 285 -3.39 -6.80 7.91
C GLY A 285 -3.76 -5.73 8.94
N ASP A 286 -3.35 -4.48 8.72
CA ASP A 286 -3.73 -3.36 9.60
C ASP A 286 -5.24 -3.10 9.60
N ILE A 287 -5.89 -3.14 8.43
CA ILE A 287 -7.35 -2.99 8.32
C ILE A 287 -8.08 -4.13 9.04
N ALA A 288 -7.65 -5.37 8.83
CA ALA A 288 -8.24 -6.54 9.47
C ALA A 288 -8.13 -6.44 10.99
N ARG A 289 -6.93 -6.11 11.50
CA ARG A 289 -6.67 -5.98 12.95
C ARG A 289 -7.47 -4.85 13.61
N GLU A 290 -7.66 -3.72 12.93
CA GLU A 290 -8.45 -2.61 13.48
C GLU A 290 -9.96 -2.89 13.44
N LEU A 291 -10.47 -3.50 12.36
CA LEU A 291 -11.92 -3.49 12.06
C LEU A 291 -12.62 -4.84 12.12
N LEU A 292 -11.90 -5.95 12.07
CA LEU A 292 -12.49 -7.29 11.90
C LEU A 292 -11.99 -8.30 12.94
N ASP A 293 -10.68 -8.52 12.98
CA ASP A 293 -10.05 -9.57 13.78
C ASP A 293 -8.68 -9.09 14.28
N PRO A 294 -8.54 -8.72 15.57
CA PRO A 294 -7.29 -8.27 16.16
C PRO A 294 -6.13 -9.27 16.07
N ASP A 295 -6.43 -10.57 15.91
CA ASP A 295 -5.45 -11.65 15.83
C ASP A 295 -5.09 -12.02 14.38
N PHE A 296 -5.59 -11.28 13.38
CA PHE A 296 -5.30 -11.51 11.97
C PHE A 296 -3.79 -11.47 11.70
N VAL A 297 -3.31 -12.47 10.94
CA VAL A 297 -1.92 -12.59 10.51
C VAL A 297 -1.88 -12.56 8.98
N GLU A 298 -0.97 -11.76 8.41
CA GLU A 298 -0.77 -11.69 6.97
C GLU A 298 -0.33 -13.05 6.41
N ARG A 299 -0.76 -13.39 5.18
CA ARG A 299 -0.57 -14.71 4.61
C ARG A 299 0.91 -15.11 4.50
N SER A 300 1.74 -14.26 3.90
CA SER A 300 3.19 -14.52 3.80
C SER A 300 3.85 -14.72 5.17
N ARG A 301 3.41 -13.97 6.19
CA ARG A 301 3.91 -14.10 7.55
C ARG A 301 3.49 -15.43 8.18
N PHE A 302 2.22 -15.81 8.01
CA PHE A 302 1.69 -17.09 8.50
C PHE A 302 2.40 -18.27 7.85
N GLU A 303 2.58 -18.25 6.52
CA GLU A 303 3.33 -19.27 5.77
C GLU A 303 4.77 -19.41 6.30
N ARG A 304 5.47 -18.29 6.50
CA ARG A 304 6.83 -18.28 7.05
C ARG A 304 6.86 -18.90 8.46
N GLU A 305 5.99 -18.45 9.35
CA GLU A 305 5.93 -18.95 10.74
C GLU A 305 5.63 -20.46 10.79
N ARG A 306 4.74 -20.96 9.93
CA ARG A 306 4.44 -22.39 9.79
C ARG A 306 5.63 -23.19 9.25
N SER A 307 6.30 -22.67 8.22
CA SER A 307 7.49 -23.28 7.64
C SER A 307 8.61 -23.38 8.68
N GLU A 308 8.93 -22.27 9.37
CA GLU A 308 9.96 -22.28 10.41
C GLU A 308 9.60 -23.22 11.57
N ALA A 309 8.33 -23.28 11.99
CA ALA A 309 7.89 -24.21 13.04
C ALA A 309 8.14 -25.67 12.63
N HIS A 310 7.82 -26.05 11.39
CA HIS A 310 8.10 -27.39 10.88
C HIS A 310 9.59 -27.74 10.97
N PHE A 311 10.46 -26.83 10.53
CA PHE A 311 11.91 -27.06 10.56
C PHE A 311 12.47 -27.07 11.98
N ARG A 312 11.95 -26.25 12.90
CA ARG A 312 12.29 -26.29 14.33
C ARG A 312 11.92 -27.62 14.99
N GLU A 313 10.78 -28.21 14.63
CA GLU A 313 10.37 -29.54 15.13
C GLU A 313 11.25 -30.67 14.61
N ARG A 314 11.72 -30.55 13.36
CA ARG A 314 12.57 -31.56 12.71
C ARG A 314 13.99 -31.56 13.26
N ASP A 315 14.61 -30.38 13.39
CA ASP A 315 15.96 -30.23 13.95
C ASP A 315 16.09 -28.91 14.69
N SER A 316 15.80 -28.94 15.99
CA SER A 316 15.81 -27.74 16.84
C SER A 316 17.19 -27.07 16.98
N LEU A 317 18.29 -27.82 16.83
CA LEU A 317 19.64 -27.29 16.95
C LEU A 317 20.07 -26.59 15.67
N ALA A 318 19.85 -27.23 14.51
CA ALA A 318 20.12 -26.62 13.22
C ALA A 318 19.20 -25.41 12.99
N ALA A 319 17.90 -25.53 13.30
CA ALA A 319 16.95 -24.44 13.17
C ALA A 319 17.29 -23.24 14.07
N TRP A 320 17.73 -23.46 15.31
CA TRP A 320 18.21 -22.38 16.17
C TRP A 320 19.40 -21.64 15.56
N LEU A 321 20.39 -22.38 15.03
CA LEU A 321 21.56 -21.77 14.40
C LEU A 321 21.17 -20.98 13.15
N VAL A 322 20.27 -21.50 12.32
CA VAL A 322 19.88 -20.87 11.04
C VAL A 322 18.91 -19.71 11.23
N PHE A 323 17.84 -19.88 12.01
CA PHE A 323 16.78 -18.88 12.14
C PHE A 323 16.99 -17.90 13.29
N ASP A 324 17.55 -18.32 14.42
CA ASP A 324 17.53 -17.48 15.63
C ASP A 324 18.87 -16.79 15.90
N TYR A 325 19.98 -17.41 15.48
CA TYR A 325 21.33 -16.90 15.75
C TYR A 325 21.91 -16.03 14.62
N ASN A 326 21.60 -16.36 13.36
CA ASN A 326 22.17 -15.69 12.18
C ASN A 326 21.29 -14.55 11.62
N LEU A 327 20.24 -14.13 12.34
CA LEU A 327 19.39 -12.96 12.02
C LEU A 327 19.92 -11.65 12.62
#